data_AF-A0A7V9G444-F1
#
_entry.id   AF-A0A7V9G444-F1
#
_cell.length_a   1.000
_cell.length_b   1.000
_cell.length_c   1.000
_cell.angle_alpha   90.00
_cell.angle_beta   90.00
_cell.angle_gamma   90.00
#
_symmetry.space_group_name_H-M   'P 1'
#
loop_
_entity.id
_entity.type
_entity.pdbx_description
1 polymer ?
#
loop_
_entity_poly.entity_id
_entity_poly.type
_entity_poly.pdbx_seq_one_letter_code
_entity_poly.pdbx_strand_id
1 'polypeptide(L)'
;MPDIELPGAFYLGRVRDVASGATSAEPVLLDARDLTTHAVCIGMTGSGKTGLCLGLIEEATIDGVPVIAIDPKGDIANLALAFPGLTAGEFRPWIDEDEARRKSLTPDAHAAAVAQRWSAGIASWGQD
;
A
#
# COMPACT_ATOMS: atom_id res chain seq x y z
N MET A 1 -15.64 -13.84 -10.76
CA MET A 1 -15.25 -12.43 -10.59
C MET A 1 -14.78 -11.93 -11.95
N PRO A 2 -14.99 -10.66 -12.32
CA PRO A 2 -14.41 -10.13 -13.54
C PRO A 2 -12.91 -10.36 -13.54
N ASP A 3 -12.35 -10.68 -14.71
CA ASP A 3 -10.92 -10.89 -14.88
C ASP A 3 -10.22 -9.52 -14.78
N ILE A 4 -9.58 -9.27 -13.64
CA ILE A 4 -8.92 -7.98 -13.34
C ILE A 4 -7.41 -8.04 -13.55
N GLU A 5 -6.84 -9.24 -13.67
CA GLU A 5 -5.41 -9.44 -13.89
C GLU A 5 -5.12 -9.49 -15.40
N LEU A 6 -5.12 -8.31 -16.02
CA LEU A 6 -4.83 -8.15 -17.44
C LEU A 6 -3.47 -7.45 -17.59
N PRO A 7 -2.48 -8.07 -18.28
CA PRO A 7 -1.17 -7.46 -18.45
C PRO A 7 -1.24 -6.06 -19.07
N GLY A 8 -0.63 -5.08 -18.40
CA GLY A 8 -0.63 -3.68 -18.83
C GLY A 8 -1.95 -2.93 -18.59
N ALA A 9 -2.86 -3.48 -17.79
CA ALA A 9 -4.08 -2.79 -17.36
C ALA A 9 -4.15 -2.77 -15.82
N PHE A 10 -3.89 -1.60 -15.24
CA PHE A 10 -3.86 -1.41 -13.80
C PHE A 10 -5.27 -1.30 -13.23
N TYR A 11 -5.58 -2.12 -12.23
CA TYR A 11 -6.87 -2.07 -11.53
C TYR A 11 -6.91 -0.91 -10.52
N LEU A 12 -7.85 0.04 -10.72
CA LEU A 12 -8.01 1.22 -9.86
C LEU A 12 -9.22 1.13 -8.91
N GLY A 13 -9.96 0.02 -8.94
CA GLY A 13 -11.17 -0.17 -8.15
C GLY A 13 -12.40 -0.45 -9.02
N ARG A 14 -13.57 0.03 -8.59
CA ARG A 14 -14.85 -0.25 -9.26
C ARG A 14 -15.65 1.01 -9.50
N VAL A 15 -16.50 0.98 -10.53
CA VAL A 15 -17.37 2.11 -10.86
C VAL A 15 -18.32 2.38 -9.70
N ARG A 16 -18.28 3.62 -9.19
CA ARG A 16 -19.18 4.11 -8.14
C ARG A 16 -20.16 5.11 -8.74
N ASP A 17 -21.45 4.80 -8.64
CA ASP A 17 -22.50 5.73 -9.02
C ASP A 17 -22.63 6.84 -7.96
N VAL A 18 -22.45 8.08 -8.39
CA VAL A 18 -22.43 9.23 -7.47
C VAL A 18 -23.84 9.55 -6.95
N ALA A 19 -24.87 9.29 -7.74
CA ALA A 19 -26.25 9.62 -7.39
C ALA A 19 -26.83 8.70 -6.30
N SER A 20 -26.66 7.39 -6.46
CA SER A 20 -27.13 6.37 -5.51
C SER A 20 -26.10 6.03 -4.43
N GLY A 21 -24.82 6.36 -4.65
CA GLY A 21 -23.71 5.94 -3.80
C GLY A 21 -23.35 4.46 -3.94
N ALA A 22 -24.04 3.71 -4.82
CA ALA A 22 -23.79 2.30 -5.05
C ALA A 22 -22.46 2.10 -5.79
N THR A 23 -21.72 1.05 -5.41
CA THR A 23 -20.52 0.61 -6.12
C THR A 23 -20.88 -0.64 -6.91
N SER A 24 -20.70 -0.60 -8.22
CA SER A 24 -21.00 -1.73 -9.10
C SER A 24 -19.89 -2.80 -9.02
N ALA A 25 -20.12 -3.93 -9.69
CA ALA A 25 -19.10 -4.97 -9.86
C ALA A 25 -18.13 -4.67 -11.03
N GLU A 26 -18.37 -3.60 -11.81
CA GLU A 26 -17.57 -3.25 -12.97
C GLU A 26 -16.21 -2.69 -12.54
N PRO A 27 -15.08 -3.31 -12.97
CA PRO A 27 -13.76 -2.83 -12.63
C PRO A 27 -13.42 -1.55 -13.41
N VAL A 28 -12.65 -0.67 -12.78
CA VAL A 28 -11.99 0.46 -13.45
C VAL A 28 -10.56 0.03 -13.75
N LEU A 29 -10.25 -0.14 -15.02
CA LEU A 29 -8.93 -0.53 -15.50
C LEU A 29 -8.29 0.65 -16.24
N LEU A 30 -7.07 1.00 -15.86
CA LEU A 30 -6.25 2.02 -16.50
C LEU A 30 -5.24 1.34 -17.43
N ASP A 31 -5.18 1.75 -18.70
CA ASP A 31 -4.11 1.30 -19.61
C ASP A 31 -2.76 1.86 -19.13
N ALA A 32 -1.84 0.99 -18.73
CA ALA A 32 -0.54 1.39 -18.20
C ALA A 32 0.28 2.22 -19.22
N ARG A 33 0.00 2.08 -20.54
CA ARG A 33 0.64 2.91 -21.57
C ARG A 33 0.28 4.38 -21.43
N ASP A 34 -0.89 4.70 -20.89
CA ASP A 34 -1.28 6.10 -20.68
C ASP A 34 -0.36 6.81 -19.68
N LEU A 35 0.23 6.06 -18.73
CA LEU A 35 1.20 6.61 -17.76
C LEU A 35 2.50 7.09 -18.41
N THR A 36 2.80 6.69 -19.65
CA THR A 36 3.94 7.23 -20.43
C THR A 36 3.73 8.68 -20.86
N THR A 37 2.50 9.20 -20.73
CA THR A 37 2.14 10.59 -21.05
C THR A 37 2.08 11.50 -19.83
N HIS A 38 2.51 11.01 -18.66
CA HIS A 38 2.41 11.64 -17.33
C HIS A 38 0.98 11.65 -16.78
N ALA A 39 0.87 11.51 -15.46
CA ALA A 39 -0.39 11.60 -14.73
C ALA A 39 -0.26 12.57 -13.56
N VAL A 40 -1.38 13.14 -13.11
CA VAL A 40 -1.44 14.00 -11.92
C VAL A 40 -2.59 13.56 -11.02
N CYS A 41 -2.29 13.34 -9.74
CA CYS A 41 -3.29 13.02 -8.72
C CYS A 41 -3.53 14.25 -7.83
N ILE A 42 -4.72 14.84 -7.91
CA ILE A 42 -5.09 16.07 -7.17
C ILE A 42 -6.21 15.75 -6.19
N GLY A 43 -6.14 16.33 -4.99
CA GLY A 43 -7.14 16.13 -3.94
C GLY A 43 -6.67 16.66 -2.59
N MET A 44 -7.60 16.85 -1.65
CA MET A 44 -7.31 17.32 -0.29
C MET A 44 -6.71 16.21 0.58
N THR A 45 -6.11 16.54 1.73
CA THR A 45 -5.67 15.52 2.71
C THR A 45 -6.86 14.63 3.09
N GLY A 46 -6.63 13.32 3.20
CA GLY A 46 -7.69 12.33 3.46
C GLY A 46 -8.53 11.93 2.24
N SER A 47 -8.30 12.51 1.05
CA SER A 47 -9.05 12.15 -0.16
C SER A 47 -8.59 10.86 -0.85
N GLY A 48 -7.65 10.12 -0.26
CA GLY A 48 -7.13 8.87 -0.83
C GLY A 48 -6.00 9.00 -1.85
N LYS A 49 -5.39 10.19 -2.06
CA LYS A 49 -4.26 10.36 -3.01
C LYS A 49 -3.12 9.36 -2.78
N THR A 50 -2.67 9.22 -1.53
CA THR A 50 -1.59 8.28 -1.20
C THR A 50 -2.03 6.85 -1.51
N GLY A 51 -3.26 6.47 -1.14
CA GLY A 51 -3.82 5.15 -1.47
C GLY A 51 -3.87 4.87 -2.97
N LEU A 52 -4.24 5.86 -3.78
CA LEU A 52 -4.20 5.74 -5.25
C LEU A 52 -2.76 5.54 -5.75
N CYS A 53 -1.79 6.29 -5.24
CA CYS A 53 -0.38 6.08 -5.59
C CYS A 53 0.10 4.68 -5.19
N LEU A 54 -0.27 4.20 -4.00
CA LEU A 54 0.08 2.84 -3.54
C LEU A 54 -0.48 1.79 -4.50
N GLY A 55 -1.76 1.87 -4.85
CA GLY A 55 -2.39 0.94 -5.80
C GLY A 55 -1.70 0.97 -7.17
N LEU A 56 -1.37 2.15 -7.71
CA LEU A 56 -0.62 2.25 -8.96
C LEU A 56 0.76 1.58 -8.88
N ILE A 57 1.44 1.68 -7.74
CA ILE A 57 2.76 1.07 -7.52
C ILE A 57 2.64 -0.45 -7.38
N GLU A 58 1.61 -0.94 -6.70
CA GLU A 58 1.32 -2.36 -6.55
C GLU A 58 1.03 -3.00 -7.92
N GLU A 59 0.12 -2.41 -8.71
CA GLU A 59 -0.21 -2.87 -10.06
C GLU A 59 1.03 -2.86 -10.99
N ALA A 60 1.84 -1.80 -10.93
CA ALA A 60 3.10 -1.75 -11.67
C ALA A 60 4.06 -2.87 -11.25
N THR A 61 4.14 -3.18 -9.95
CA THR A 61 5.02 -4.22 -9.43
C THR A 61 4.54 -5.62 -9.83
N ILE A 62 3.22 -5.86 -9.83
CA ILE A 62 2.60 -7.11 -10.32
C ILE A 62 2.99 -7.35 -11.79
N ASP A 63 2.96 -6.31 -12.61
CA ASP A 63 3.34 -6.36 -14.03
C ASP A 63 4.87 -6.34 -14.26
N GLY A 64 5.68 -6.32 -13.20
CA GLY A 64 7.15 -6.29 -13.30
C GLY A 64 7.72 -4.95 -13.80
N VAL A 65 6.94 -3.88 -13.72
CA VAL A 65 7.35 -2.52 -14.08
C VAL A 65 8.09 -1.89 -12.89
N PRO A 66 9.35 -1.45 -13.06
CA PRO A 66 10.11 -0.84 -11.98
C PRO A 66 9.57 0.55 -11.62
N VAL A 67 9.46 0.82 -10.32
CA VAL A 67 8.98 2.10 -9.78
C VAL A 67 10.10 2.82 -9.02
N ILE A 68 10.25 4.12 -9.28
CA ILE A 68 11.03 5.04 -8.43
C ILE A 68 10.03 6.02 -7.79
N ALA A 69 9.93 6.00 -6.47
CA ALA A 69 9.07 6.91 -5.71
C ALA A 69 9.91 7.94 -4.95
N ILE A 70 9.61 9.23 -5.14
CA ILE A 70 10.15 10.32 -4.34
C ILE A 70 9.07 10.75 -3.37
N ASP A 71 9.22 10.38 -2.11
CA ASP A 71 8.20 10.58 -1.10
C ASP A 71 8.71 11.47 0.05
N PRO A 72 8.38 12.77 0.03
CA PRO A 72 8.80 13.69 1.08
C PRO A 72 8.07 13.45 2.41
N LYS A 73 6.96 12.70 2.42
CA LYS A 73 6.20 12.41 3.64
C LYS A 73 6.58 11.07 4.27
N GLY A 74 7.12 10.15 3.49
CA GLY A 74 7.53 8.81 3.92
C GLY A 74 6.38 7.79 4.01
N ASP A 75 5.16 8.17 3.63
CA ASP A 75 4.00 7.29 3.66
C ASP A 75 4.08 6.13 2.65
N ILE A 76 4.58 6.39 1.43
CA ILE A 76 4.75 5.42 0.34
C ILE A 76 5.87 4.44 0.66
N ALA A 77 6.94 4.91 1.31
CA ALA A 77 8.08 4.07 1.68
C ALA A 77 7.70 2.92 2.62
N ASN A 78 6.58 3.04 3.35
CA ASN A 78 6.07 1.96 4.20
C ASN A 78 5.71 0.68 3.43
N LEU A 79 5.50 0.74 2.10
CA LEU A 79 5.35 -0.47 1.27
C LEU A 79 6.55 -1.41 1.41
N ALA A 80 7.76 -0.85 1.57
CA ALA A 80 8.97 -1.65 1.75
C ALA A 80 9.03 -2.39 3.10
N LEU A 81 8.10 -2.11 4.01
CA LEU A 81 7.98 -2.77 5.32
C LEU A 81 7.01 -3.96 5.29
N ALA A 82 6.38 -4.26 4.16
CA ALA A 82 5.57 -5.47 3.96
C ALA A 82 6.47 -6.71 3.78
N PHE A 83 7.20 -7.05 4.83
CA PHE A 83 8.14 -8.18 4.81
C PHE A 83 7.42 -9.53 4.68
N PRO A 84 7.88 -10.46 3.83
CA PRO A 84 7.24 -11.77 3.69
C PRO A 84 7.18 -12.58 4.99
N GLY A 85 8.17 -12.42 5.88
CA GLY A 85 8.20 -13.13 7.16
C GLY A 85 7.49 -12.40 8.30
N LEU A 86 7.23 -11.10 8.14
CA LEU A 86 6.75 -10.20 9.19
C LEU A 86 7.46 -10.39 10.54
N THR A 87 8.76 -10.71 10.53
CA THR A 87 9.50 -11.10 11.73
C THR A 87 10.07 -9.89 12.47
N ALA A 88 10.29 -10.03 13.79
CA ALA A 88 10.93 -9.00 14.59
C ALA A 88 12.29 -8.56 14.02
N GLY A 89 13.07 -9.50 13.46
CA GLY A 89 14.37 -9.23 12.87
C GLY A 89 14.29 -8.37 11.61
N GLU A 90 13.25 -8.56 10.79
CA GLU A 90 13.01 -7.74 9.59
C GLU A 90 12.57 -6.33 9.96
N PHE A 91 11.75 -6.16 11.00
CA PHE A 91 11.33 -4.83 11.47
C PHE A 91 12.41 -4.08 12.28
N ARG A 92 13.34 -4.79 12.93
CA ARG A 92 14.32 -4.21 13.85
C ARG A 92 15.15 -3.04 13.29
N PRO A 93 15.63 -3.06 12.02
CA PRO A 93 16.36 -1.93 11.44
C PRO A 93 15.51 -0.68 11.20
N TRP A 94 14.18 -0.81 11.18
CA TRP A 94 13.25 0.22 10.73
C TRP A 94 12.40 0.83 11.84
N ILE A 95 12.47 0.29 13.07
CA ILE A 95 11.75 0.86 14.22
C ILE A 95 12.36 2.19 14.69
N ASP A 96 11.51 3.05 15.25
CA ASP A 96 11.95 4.23 15.99
C ASP A 96 12.41 3.81 17.41
N GLU A 97 13.72 3.86 17.67
CA GLU A 97 14.28 3.55 19.00
C GLU A 97 13.86 4.58 20.07
N ASP A 98 13.57 5.82 19.68
CA ASP A 98 13.01 6.81 20.60
C ASP A 98 11.57 6.45 21.00
N GLU A 99 10.78 5.88 20.09
CA GLU A 99 9.46 5.34 20.41
C GLU A 99 9.56 4.17 21.37
N ALA A 100 10.49 3.24 21.14
CA ALA A 100 10.76 2.14 22.07
C ALA A 100 11.09 2.67 23.48
N ARG A 101 11.98 3.67 23.57
CA ARG A 101 12.34 4.33 24.84
C ARG A 101 11.15 5.00 25.52
N ARG A 102 10.32 5.75 24.78
CA ARG A 102 9.10 6.40 25.32
C ARG A 102 8.11 5.38 25.90
N LYS A 103 8.08 4.17 25.32
CA LYS A 103 7.25 3.05 25.79
C LYS A 103 7.93 2.18 26.86
N SER A 104 9.13 2.54 27.30
CA SER A 104 9.95 1.74 28.22
C SER A 104 10.22 0.30 27.72
N LEU A 105 10.36 0.13 26.40
CA LEU A 105 10.69 -1.13 25.75
C LEU A 105 12.13 -1.11 25.25
N THR A 106 12.78 -2.28 25.20
CA THR A 106 14.01 -2.43 24.42
C THR A 106 13.68 -2.34 22.92
N PRO A 107 14.64 -1.93 22.07
CA PRO A 107 14.42 -1.93 20.62
C PRO A 107 13.96 -3.30 20.08
N ASP A 108 14.53 -4.40 20.57
CA ASP A 108 14.15 -5.75 20.13
C ASP A 108 12.72 -6.12 20.58
N ALA A 109 12.33 -5.76 21.81
CA ALA A 109 10.97 -5.97 22.29
C ALA A 109 9.96 -5.10 21.52
N HIS A 110 10.34 -3.89 21.14
CA HIS A 110 9.50 -3.01 20.33
C HIS A 110 9.34 -3.56 18.90
N ALA A 111 10.41 -4.03 18.27
CA ALA A 111 10.36 -4.68 16.96
C ALA A 111 9.47 -5.92 16.96
N ALA A 112 9.56 -6.76 18.00
CA ALA A 112 8.68 -7.91 18.18
C ALA A 112 7.20 -7.50 18.32
N ALA A 113 6.91 -6.43 19.07
CA ALA A 113 5.55 -5.91 19.20
C ALA A 113 5.00 -5.34 17.88
N VAL A 114 5.83 -4.66 17.08
CA VAL A 114 5.45 -4.16 15.75
C VAL A 114 5.15 -5.31 14.80
N ALA A 115 6.04 -6.30 14.72
CA ALA A 115 5.88 -7.53 13.94
C ALA A 115 4.55 -8.25 14.26
N GLN A 116 4.27 -8.44 15.55
CA GLN A 116 3.03 -9.06 16.00
C GLN A 116 1.80 -8.24 15.61
N ARG A 117 1.84 -6.92 15.75
CA ARG A 117 0.74 -6.03 15.39
C ARG A 117 0.43 -6.10 13.89
N TRP A 118 1.46 -6.10 13.04
CA TRP A 118 1.29 -6.21 11.59
C TRP A 118 0.73 -7.57 11.19
N SER A 119 1.33 -8.65 11.68
CA SER A 119 0.86 -10.01 11.42
C SER A 119 -0.60 -10.23 11.84
N ALA A 120 -0.96 -9.78 13.05
CA ALA A 120 -2.34 -9.87 13.54
C ALA A 120 -3.31 -9.00 12.74
N GLY A 121 -2.86 -7.81 12.31
CA GLY A 121 -3.62 -6.92 11.45
C GLY A 121 -3.94 -7.57 10.12
N ILE A 122 -2.93 -8.04 9.39
CA ILE A 122 -3.08 -8.71 8.08
C ILE A 122 -3.97 -9.95 8.21
N ALA A 123 -3.71 -10.81 9.20
CA ALA A 123 -4.51 -12.01 9.46
C ALA A 123 -5.99 -11.71 9.76
N SER A 124 -6.29 -10.57 10.39
CA SER A 124 -7.69 -10.17 10.67
C SER A 124 -8.50 -9.86 9.40
N TRP A 125 -7.82 -9.60 8.28
CA TRP A 125 -8.42 -9.42 6.95
C TRP A 125 -8.42 -10.69 6.10
N GLY A 126 -7.99 -11.84 6.65
CA GLY A 126 -7.91 -13.10 5.91
C GLY A 126 -6.82 -13.12 4.85
N GLN A 127 -5.75 -12.36 5.09
CA GLN A 127 -4.54 -12.33 4.28
C GLN A 127 -3.37 -12.90 5.10
N ASP A 128 -2.34 -13.35 4.40
CA ASP A 128 -1.15 -14.04 4.93
C ASP A 128 0.12 -13.51 4.26
#